data_AF-C4GLP8-F1
#
_entry.id   AF-C4GLP8-F1
#
_cell.length_a   1.000
_cell.length_b   1.000
_cell.length_c   1.000
_cell.angle_alpha   90.00
_cell.angle_beta   90.00
_cell.angle_gamma   90.00
#
_symmetry.space_group_name_H-M   'P 1'
#
loop_
_entity.id
_entity.type
_entity.pdbx_description
1 polymer ?
#
loop_
_entity_poly.entity_id
_entity_poly.type
_entity_poly.pdbx_seq_one_letter_code
_entity_poly.pdbx_strand_id
1 'polypeptide(L)'
;MTSRQPENEIAADAAWYQKIMRLIRGAAMPARKSPYALAQPLPAQATHNLILDGEPGIRYYTDMHRMMAVLGWETCRRHRWLVNDIERNNNDTFADPSVFDGAEPERWLRGHPHEQYIWGVFSAFAPDAEIDLGILPDAESPTFWSLNAQPQHPQALFEIVCWDSTCTLFIGLPDKLAQRVVAEFPECRTLDKTIDEAA
;
A
#
# COMPACT_ATOMS: atom_id res chain seq x y z
N MET A 1 -1.45 -43.31 29.50
CA MET A 1 -1.95 -42.75 28.22
C MET A 1 -0.90 -41.76 27.74
N THR A 2 -0.01 -42.21 26.88
CA THR A 2 1.16 -41.45 26.44
C THR A 2 0.76 -40.52 25.31
N SER A 3 0.85 -39.22 25.55
CA SER A 3 0.61 -38.14 24.58
C SER A 3 1.66 -38.17 23.48
N ARG A 4 1.33 -38.82 22.36
CA ARG A 4 1.85 -38.56 21.02
C ARG A 4 0.85 -37.58 20.38
N GLN A 5 1.16 -36.43 19.78
CA GLN A 5 2.36 -35.89 19.12
C GLN A 5 2.14 -34.37 18.91
N PRO A 6 3.07 -33.47 19.33
CA PRO A 6 3.18 -32.13 18.75
C PRO A 6 3.99 -32.15 17.42
N GLU A 7 4.75 -33.22 17.18
CA GLU A 7 5.69 -33.34 16.05
C GLU A 7 4.99 -33.58 14.71
N ASN A 8 3.79 -34.17 14.72
CA ASN A 8 3.00 -34.43 13.51
C ASN A 8 2.31 -33.19 12.95
N GLU A 9 1.92 -32.24 13.81
CA GLU A 9 1.30 -30.97 13.38
C GLU A 9 2.36 -30.02 12.80
N ILE A 10 3.53 -29.93 13.42
CA ILE A 10 4.66 -29.13 12.92
C ILE A 10 5.18 -29.66 11.57
N ALA A 11 5.22 -30.98 11.39
CA ALA A 11 5.61 -31.60 10.12
C ALA A 11 4.58 -31.39 9.00
N ALA A 12 3.27 -31.38 9.33
CA ALA A 12 2.21 -31.06 8.39
C ALA A 12 2.26 -29.59 7.93
N ASP A 13 2.58 -28.67 8.85
CA ASP A 13 2.78 -27.25 8.57
C ASP A 13 4.03 -26.99 7.73
N ALA A 14 5.15 -27.67 8.01
CA ALA A 14 6.38 -27.54 7.23
C ALA A 14 6.21 -28.09 5.81
N ALA A 15 5.51 -29.21 5.64
CA ALA A 15 5.22 -29.79 4.32
C ALA A 15 4.24 -28.93 3.52
N TRP A 16 3.25 -28.31 4.17
CA TRP A 16 2.34 -27.34 3.56
C TRP A 16 3.08 -26.05 3.17
N TYR A 17 3.92 -25.52 4.05
CA TYR A 17 4.77 -24.35 3.78
C TYR A 17 5.73 -24.62 2.62
N GLN A 18 6.36 -25.78 2.53
CA GLN A 18 7.21 -26.16 1.39
C GLN A 18 6.40 -26.35 0.09
N LYS A 19 5.19 -26.91 0.17
CA LYS A 19 4.27 -27.05 -0.97
C LYS A 19 3.80 -25.68 -1.47
N ILE A 20 3.54 -24.74 -0.57
CA ILE A 20 3.23 -23.34 -0.88
C ILE A 20 4.46 -22.61 -1.43
N MET A 21 5.64 -22.77 -0.83
CA MET A 21 6.90 -22.20 -1.35
C MET A 21 7.29 -22.75 -2.73
N ARG A 22 6.88 -23.98 -3.06
CA ARG A 22 7.03 -24.55 -4.41
C ARG A 22 6.00 -24.01 -5.41
N LEU A 23 4.80 -23.65 -4.96
CA LEU A 23 3.79 -22.93 -5.76
C LEU A 23 4.12 -21.43 -5.92
N ILE A 24 4.82 -20.85 -4.94
CA ILE A 24 5.38 -19.47 -4.95
C ILE A 24 6.54 -19.36 -5.94
N ARG A 25 7.28 -20.45 -6.20
CA ARG A 25 8.23 -20.54 -7.32
C ARG A 25 7.53 -20.96 -8.63
N GLY A 26 6.40 -20.33 -8.94
CA GLY A 26 5.91 -20.28 -10.32
C GLY A 26 6.90 -19.49 -11.19
N ALA A 27 6.93 -19.76 -12.48
CA ALA A 27 7.73 -18.94 -13.40
C ALA A 27 7.39 -17.47 -13.17
N ALA A 28 8.40 -16.63 -12.93
CA ALA A 28 8.22 -15.19 -12.78
C ALA A 28 7.35 -14.71 -13.95
N MET A 29 6.18 -14.14 -13.65
CA MET A 29 5.40 -13.44 -14.65
C MET A 29 6.35 -12.45 -15.32
N PRO A 30 6.49 -12.45 -16.66
CA PRO A 30 7.40 -11.53 -17.31
C PRO A 30 7.03 -10.11 -16.89
N ALA A 31 8.00 -9.35 -16.41
CA ALA A 31 7.80 -7.99 -15.94
C ALA A 31 7.05 -7.21 -17.03
N ARG A 32 5.81 -6.78 -16.74
CA ARG A 32 5.10 -5.87 -17.62
C ARG A 32 5.87 -4.55 -17.56
N LYS A 33 6.43 -4.09 -18.68
CA LYS A 33 7.17 -2.84 -18.70
C LYS A 33 6.21 -1.70 -18.33
N SER A 34 6.39 -1.15 -17.13
CA SER A 34 5.62 0.00 -16.66
C SER A 34 5.86 1.20 -17.57
N PRO A 35 4.82 1.99 -17.91
CA PRO A 35 4.96 3.20 -18.70
C PRO A 35 5.57 4.37 -17.90
N TYR A 36 5.72 4.22 -16.58
CA TYR A 36 6.20 5.27 -15.70
C TYR A 36 7.72 5.27 -15.56
N ALA A 37 8.32 6.46 -15.47
CA ALA A 37 9.77 6.61 -15.29
C ALA A 37 10.17 6.25 -13.85
N LEU A 38 11.38 5.69 -13.65
CA LEU A 38 11.90 5.43 -12.31
C LEU A 38 11.95 6.73 -11.50
N ALA A 39 11.59 6.66 -10.22
CA ALA A 39 11.53 7.81 -9.34
C ALA A 39 12.93 8.27 -8.88
N GLN A 40 13.94 7.39 -8.90
CA GLN A 40 15.30 7.77 -8.52
C GLN A 40 16.07 8.45 -9.66
N PRO A 41 16.81 9.54 -9.38
CA PRO A 41 16.77 10.32 -8.13
C PRO A 41 15.49 11.17 -8.03
N LEU A 42 14.95 11.33 -6.81
CA LEU A 42 13.78 12.17 -6.59
C LEU A 42 14.14 13.66 -6.84
N PRO A 43 13.30 14.42 -7.57
CA PRO A 43 13.52 15.85 -7.77
C PRO A 43 13.34 16.64 -6.47
N ALA A 44 13.89 17.85 -6.38
CA ALA A 44 13.68 18.71 -5.22
C ALA A 44 12.24 19.27 -5.23
N GLN A 45 11.34 18.61 -4.48
CA GLN A 45 9.92 18.95 -4.37
C GLN A 45 9.45 18.72 -2.93
N ALA A 46 8.35 19.37 -2.52
CA ALA A 46 7.81 19.21 -1.17
C ALA A 46 7.07 17.87 -1.00
N THR A 47 6.39 17.44 -2.06
CA THR A 47 5.60 16.21 -2.14
C THR A 47 5.84 15.52 -3.47
N HIS A 48 5.56 14.23 -3.53
CA HIS A 48 5.76 13.39 -4.72
C HIS A 48 4.55 12.49 -4.96
N ASN A 49 4.24 12.25 -6.23
CA ASN A 49 3.29 11.24 -6.64
C ASN A 49 4.05 10.02 -7.18
N LEU A 50 3.86 8.86 -6.55
CA LEU A 50 4.61 7.66 -6.85
C LEU A 50 3.68 6.49 -7.19
N ILE A 51 4.20 5.57 -7.99
CA ILE A 51 3.58 4.28 -8.27
C ILE A 51 4.58 3.15 -8.06
N LEU A 52 4.11 2.10 -7.39
CA LEU A 52 4.80 0.83 -7.28
C LEU A 52 4.03 -0.21 -8.11
N ASP A 53 4.56 -0.58 -9.28
CA ASP A 53 3.95 -1.52 -10.23
C ASP A 53 4.98 -2.37 -10.97
N GLY A 54 4.52 -3.48 -11.56
CA GLY A 54 5.22 -4.18 -12.66
C GLY A 54 6.53 -4.92 -12.31
N GLU A 55 6.93 -4.96 -11.05
CA GLU A 55 8.11 -5.66 -10.54
C GLU A 55 7.79 -7.11 -10.07
N PRO A 56 8.29 -8.15 -10.75
CA PRO A 56 8.00 -9.54 -10.37
C PRO A 56 8.47 -9.93 -8.96
N GLY A 57 9.43 -9.20 -8.38
CA GLY A 57 9.88 -9.41 -7.00
C GLY A 57 8.87 -8.99 -5.93
N ILE A 58 7.90 -8.12 -6.26
CA ILE A 58 6.85 -7.70 -5.33
C ILE A 58 5.66 -8.64 -5.45
N ARG A 59 5.43 -9.40 -4.38
CA ARG A 59 4.38 -10.42 -4.33
C ARG A 59 2.99 -9.84 -4.06
N TYR A 60 2.91 -8.80 -3.23
CA TYR A 60 1.68 -8.13 -2.83
C TYR A 60 1.94 -6.63 -2.84
N TYR A 61 1.47 -5.95 -3.88
CA TYR A 61 1.65 -4.51 -4.02
C TYR A 61 0.90 -3.75 -2.94
N THR A 62 -0.29 -4.23 -2.59
CA THR A 62 -1.21 -3.59 -1.64
C THR A 62 -1.08 -4.10 -0.21
N ASP A 63 0.09 -4.64 0.17
CA ASP A 63 0.39 -5.01 1.56
C ASP A 63 0.60 -3.73 2.39
N MET A 64 -0.49 -3.23 2.98
CA MET A 64 -0.48 -1.99 3.75
C MET A 64 0.32 -2.07 5.05
N HIS A 65 0.50 -3.27 5.62
CA HIS A 65 1.42 -3.45 6.74
C HIS A 65 2.85 -3.14 6.30
N ARG A 66 3.29 -3.68 5.15
CA ARG A 66 4.60 -3.37 4.56
C ARG A 66 4.71 -1.90 4.18
N MET A 67 3.73 -1.34 3.48
CA MET A 67 3.79 0.06 3.04
C MET A 67 3.91 1.02 4.22
N MET A 68 3.10 0.86 5.27
CA MET A 68 3.21 1.71 6.46
C MET A 68 4.51 1.46 7.26
N ALA A 69 5.04 0.23 7.27
CA ALA A 69 6.34 -0.03 7.88
C ALA A 69 7.48 0.71 7.17
N VAL A 70 7.44 0.80 5.84
CA VAL A 70 8.41 1.55 5.02
C VAL A 70 8.31 3.05 5.26
N LEU A 71 7.08 3.58 5.33
CA LEU A 71 6.85 4.97 5.74
C LEU A 71 7.33 5.23 7.18
N GLY A 72 7.35 4.20 8.01
CA GLY A 72 7.83 4.22 9.39
C GLY A 72 6.70 4.40 10.38
N TRP A 73 6.46 3.39 11.22
CA TRP A 73 5.36 3.36 12.19
C TRP A 73 5.32 4.57 13.13
N GLU A 74 6.47 5.06 13.60
CA GLU A 74 6.52 6.27 14.42
C GLU A 74 5.90 7.48 13.69
N THR A 75 6.14 7.61 12.38
CA THR A 75 5.56 8.68 11.57
C THR A 75 4.08 8.43 11.31
N CYS A 76 3.68 7.20 10.95
CA CYS A 76 2.27 6.85 10.73
C CYS A 76 1.40 7.11 11.97
N ARG A 77 1.92 6.85 13.18
CA ARG A 77 1.23 7.10 14.46
C ARG A 77 0.96 8.58 14.77
N ARG A 78 1.57 9.50 14.03
CA ARG A 78 1.35 10.94 14.19
C ARG A 78 0.20 11.46 13.34
N HIS A 79 -0.49 10.58 12.63
CA HIS A 79 -1.62 10.91 11.78
C HIS A 79 -2.89 10.27 12.34
N ARG A 80 -4.03 10.89 12.03
CA ARG A 80 -5.31 10.18 11.96
C ARG A 80 -5.45 9.60 10.55
N TRP A 81 -6.16 8.50 10.42
CA TRP A 81 -6.34 7.83 9.13
C TRP A 81 -7.82 7.64 8.83
N LEU A 82 -8.27 8.11 7.68
CA LEU A 82 -9.52 7.64 7.06
C LEU A 82 -9.15 6.50 6.12
N VAL A 83 -9.80 5.36 6.30
CA VAL A 83 -9.66 4.21 5.41
C VAL A 83 -11.02 3.84 4.87
N ASN A 84 -11.16 3.86 3.56
CA ASN A 84 -12.44 3.64 2.90
C ASN A 84 -12.28 3.06 1.48
N ASP A 85 -13.42 2.73 0.87
CA ASP A 85 -13.55 2.16 -0.47
C ASP A 85 -12.81 0.82 -0.63
N ILE A 86 -13.06 -0.06 0.33
CA ILE A 86 -12.25 -1.26 0.54
C ILE A 86 -12.91 -2.46 -0.11
N GLU A 87 -12.22 -3.02 -1.11
CA GLU A 87 -12.47 -4.38 -1.57
C GLU A 87 -11.33 -5.28 -1.12
N ARG A 88 -11.65 -6.44 -0.52
CA ARG A 88 -10.66 -7.36 0.05
C ARG A 88 -11.07 -8.82 -0.12
N ASN A 89 -10.12 -9.74 0.04
CA ASN A 89 -10.31 -11.17 -0.21
C ASN A 89 -10.93 -11.98 0.95
N ASN A 90 -11.24 -11.34 2.09
CA ASN A 90 -11.72 -11.99 3.32
C ASN A 90 -13.05 -11.37 3.82
N ASN A 91 -13.73 -12.08 4.73
CA ASN A 91 -15.05 -11.71 5.25
C ASN A 91 -15.00 -10.95 6.61
N ASP A 92 -13.84 -10.48 7.07
CA ASP A 92 -13.70 -9.79 8.36
C ASP A 92 -13.68 -8.26 8.19
N THR A 93 -14.31 -7.55 9.13
CA THR A 93 -14.90 -6.22 8.89
C THR A 93 -14.42 -5.19 9.91
N PHE A 94 -13.46 -4.34 9.54
CA PHE A 94 -13.55 -2.96 10.02
C PHE A 94 -14.51 -2.21 9.10
N ALA A 95 -15.28 -1.28 9.67
CA ALA A 95 -16.33 -0.57 8.93
C ALA A 95 -15.74 0.19 7.74
N ASP A 96 -16.49 0.28 6.65
CA ASP A 96 -16.14 1.15 5.52
C ASP A 96 -17.19 2.28 5.46
N PRO A 97 -16.80 3.55 5.67
CA PRO A 97 -15.46 4.03 6.04
C PRO A 97 -15.10 3.77 7.51
N SER A 98 -13.80 3.79 7.83
CA SER A 98 -13.29 3.81 9.21
C SER A 98 -12.29 4.91 9.45
N VAL A 99 -12.35 5.48 10.65
CA VAL A 99 -11.34 6.41 11.17
C VAL A 99 -10.49 5.69 12.22
N PHE A 100 -9.18 5.81 12.09
CA PHE A 100 -8.22 5.26 13.03
C PHE A 100 -7.32 6.36 13.60
N ASP A 101 -7.11 6.31 14.90
CA ASP A 101 -6.29 7.26 15.64
C ASP A 101 -4.91 6.68 15.97
N GLY A 102 -3.86 7.41 15.61
CA GLY A 102 -2.49 7.14 16.00
C GLY A 102 -2.02 5.70 15.74
N ALA A 103 -1.93 4.89 16.80
CA ALA A 103 -1.41 3.52 16.72
C ALA A 103 -2.46 2.45 16.37
N GLU A 104 -3.74 2.83 16.19
CA GLU A 104 -4.80 1.91 15.79
C GLU A 104 -4.57 1.21 14.44
N PRO A 105 -4.16 1.90 13.36
CA PRO A 105 -3.88 1.24 12.08
C PRO A 105 -2.75 0.22 12.21
N GLU A 106 -1.70 0.53 12.98
CA GLU A 106 -0.59 -0.40 13.21
C GLU A 106 -1.07 -1.66 13.94
N ARG A 107 -1.85 -1.50 15.02
CA ARG A 107 -2.40 -2.65 15.76
C ARG A 107 -3.25 -3.51 14.84
N TRP A 108 -4.10 -2.89 14.03
CA TRP A 108 -4.93 -3.58 13.05
C TRP A 108 -4.09 -4.36 12.04
N LEU A 109 -3.20 -3.68 11.33
CA LEU A 109 -2.40 -4.27 10.25
C LEU A 109 -1.44 -5.36 10.76
N ARG A 110 -0.96 -5.26 12.00
CA ARG A 110 -0.17 -6.34 12.63
C ARG A 110 -1.01 -7.56 13.02
N GLY A 111 -2.28 -7.36 13.36
CA GLY A 111 -3.24 -8.45 13.59
C GLY A 111 -3.64 -9.17 12.31
N HIS A 112 -3.50 -8.51 11.16
CA HIS A 112 -3.92 -8.99 9.84
C HIS A 112 -2.78 -8.94 8.79
N PRO A 113 -1.63 -9.60 9.04
CA PRO A 113 -0.40 -9.44 8.24
C PRO A 113 -0.47 -10.04 6.82
N HIS A 114 -1.61 -10.61 6.43
CA HIS A 114 -1.84 -11.25 5.13
C HIS A 114 -3.10 -10.71 4.43
N GLU A 115 -3.67 -9.63 4.96
CA GLU A 115 -4.83 -8.99 4.35
C GLU A 115 -4.41 -8.32 3.04
N GLN A 116 -5.06 -8.71 1.95
CA GLN A 116 -4.86 -8.12 0.64
C GLN A 116 -6.02 -7.18 0.35
N TYR A 117 -5.67 -5.91 0.15
CA TYR A 117 -6.60 -4.88 -0.31
C TYR A 117 -6.59 -4.89 -1.84
N ILE A 118 -7.69 -5.33 -2.46
CA ILE A 118 -7.88 -5.24 -3.91
C ILE A 118 -8.06 -3.75 -4.26
N TRP A 119 -8.96 -3.09 -3.54
CA TRP A 119 -9.19 -1.64 -3.58
C TRP A 119 -9.13 -1.05 -2.17
N GLY A 120 -8.80 0.23 -2.08
CA GLY A 120 -8.84 0.97 -0.81
C GLY A 120 -8.02 2.24 -0.82
N VAL A 121 -8.50 3.27 -0.13
CA VAL A 121 -7.77 4.52 0.07
C VAL A 121 -7.46 4.71 1.55
N PHE A 122 -6.17 4.92 1.85
CA PHE A 122 -5.67 5.25 3.17
C PHE A 122 -5.23 6.71 3.17
N SER A 123 -6.08 7.58 3.71
CA SER A 123 -5.87 9.02 3.75
C SER A 123 -5.28 9.43 5.10
N ALA A 124 -4.14 10.11 5.10
CA ALA A 124 -3.47 10.58 6.30
C ALA A 124 -3.86 12.02 6.63
N PHE A 125 -4.20 12.30 7.89
CA PHE A 125 -4.60 13.63 8.36
C PHE A 125 -3.72 14.09 9.52
N ALA A 126 -3.77 15.39 9.82
CA ALA A 126 -3.20 15.92 11.05
C ALA A 126 -3.78 15.19 12.29
N PRO A 127 -2.99 15.00 13.37
CA PRO A 127 -3.38 14.20 14.53
C PRO A 127 -4.64 14.70 15.25
N ASP A 128 -4.97 15.97 15.10
CA ASP A 128 -6.11 16.68 15.70
C ASP A 128 -7.18 17.06 14.67
N ALA A 129 -7.09 16.58 13.43
CA ALA A 129 -8.05 16.87 12.38
C ALA A 129 -9.44 16.32 12.73
N GLU A 130 -10.47 17.16 12.63
CA GLU A 130 -11.86 16.71 12.55
C GLU A 130 -12.16 16.36 11.08
N ILE A 131 -12.19 15.05 10.78
CA ILE A 131 -12.32 14.53 9.42
C ILE A 131 -13.79 14.64 8.96
N ASP A 132 -14.02 15.32 7.83
CA ASP A 132 -15.34 15.42 7.21
C ASP A 132 -15.70 14.13 6.45
N LEU A 133 -16.46 13.25 7.11
CA LEU A 133 -16.94 11.99 6.52
C LEU A 133 -18.01 12.19 5.42
N GLY A 134 -18.43 13.43 5.13
CA GLY A 134 -19.23 13.75 3.95
C GLY A 134 -18.44 13.69 2.64
N ILE A 135 -17.11 13.64 2.71
CA ILE A 135 -16.20 13.53 1.57
C ILE A 135 -15.42 12.23 1.70
N LEU A 136 -15.66 11.29 0.80
CA LEU A 136 -14.96 10.00 0.80
C LEU A 136 -14.18 9.85 -0.51
N PRO A 137 -12.87 9.57 -0.45
CA PRO A 137 -12.08 9.18 -1.62
C PRO A 137 -12.64 7.95 -2.33
N ASP A 138 -12.42 7.85 -3.63
CA ASP A 138 -12.77 6.74 -4.50
C ASP A 138 -11.47 6.13 -5.06
N ALA A 139 -11.18 4.88 -4.71
CA ALA A 139 -9.98 4.16 -5.11
C ALA A 139 -9.91 3.97 -6.64
N GLU A 140 -11.05 3.91 -7.32
CA GLU A 140 -11.16 3.76 -8.78
C GLU A 140 -11.13 5.09 -9.54
N SER A 141 -11.07 6.22 -8.82
CA SER A 141 -11.16 7.54 -9.44
C SER A 141 -10.11 7.76 -10.53
N PRO A 142 -10.52 8.27 -11.71
CA PRO A 142 -9.60 8.56 -12.80
C PRO A 142 -8.65 9.71 -12.47
N THR A 143 -8.94 10.50 -11.44
CA THR A 143 -8.14 11.67 -11.05
C THR A 143 -6.73 11.30 -10.58
N PHE A 144 -6.54 10.10 -10.02
CA PHE A 144 -5.21 9.60 -9.65
C PHE A 144 -4.27 9.43 -10.83
N TRP A 145 -4.81 9.23 -12.03
CA TRP A 145 -4.03 9.02 -13.25
C TRP A 145 -3.76 10.32 -14.03
N SER A 146 -4.15 11.46 -13.47
CA SER A 146 -3.91 12.79 -14.03
C SER A 146 -2.54 13.34 -13.62
N LEU A 147 -2.02 14.28 -14.40
CA LEU A 147 -0.77 14.97 -14.05
C LEU A 147 -0.95 15.76 -12.76
N ASN A 148 0.04 15.66 -11.86
CA ASN A 148 0.00 16.31 -10.55
C ASN A 148 -1.24 15.93 -9.74
N ALA A 149 -1.59 14.63 -9.74
CA ALA A 149 -2.66 14.09 -8.89
C ALA A 149 -2.55 14.63 -7.46
N GLN A 150 -3.70 14.96 -6.87
CA GLN A 150 -3.81 15.47 -5.50
C GLN A 150 -4.59 14.47 -4.65
N PRO A 151 -4.37 14.45 -3.33
CA PRO A 151 -5.28 13.76 -2.43
C PRO A 151 -6.72 14.16 -2.72
N GLN A 152 -7.62 13.18 -2.81
CA GLN A 152 -9.03 13.44 -3.08
C GLN A 152 -9.72 14.10 -1.91
N HIS A 153 -9.37 13.68 -0.69
CA HIS A 153 -9.91 14.32 0.50
C HIS A 153 -9.18 15.66 0.74
N PRO A 154 -9.88 16.82 0.75
CA PRO A 154 -9.22 18.13 0.83
C PRO A 154 -8.42 18.38 2.12
N GLN A 155 -8.80 17.73 3.22
CA GLN A 155 -8.08 17.77 4.50
C GLN A 155 -6.93 16.75 4.60
N ALA A 156 -6.76 15.82 3.64
CA ALA A 156 -5.70 14.83 3.69
C ALA A 156 -4.34 15.45 3.33
N LEU A 157 -3.31 15.04 4.07
CA LEU A 157 -1.93 15.43 3.84
C LEU A 157 -1.31 14.62 2.69
N PHE A 158 -1.68 13.34 2.58
CA PHE A 158 -1.32 12.43 1.51
C PHE A 158 -2.25 11.21 1.54
N GLU A 159 -2.29 10.47 0.44
CA GLU A 159 -3.09 9.25 0.29
C GLU A 159 -2.22 8.08 -0.19
N ILE A 160 -2.54 6.88 0.29
CA ILE A 160 -2.00 5.62 -0.22
C ILE A 160 -3.18 4.85 -0.81
N VAL A 161 -3.10 4.51 -2.10
CA VAL A 161 -4.20 3.88 -2.84
C VAL A 161 -3.81 2.46 -3.21
N CYS A 162 -4.60 1.51 -2.75
CA CYS A 162 -4.58 0.14 -3.21
C CYS A 162 -5.40 0.07 -4.50
N TRP A 163 -4.75 -0.25 -5.62
CA TRP A 163 -5.40 -0.31 -6.93
C TRP A 163 -5.34 -1.73 -7.48
N ASP A 164 -6.53 -2.31 -7.73
CA ASP A 164 -6.82 -3.66 -8.26
C ASP A 164 -5.93 -4.82 -7.78
N SER A 165 -5.27 -4.66 -6.62
CA SER A 165 -4.15 -5.45 -6.11
C SER A 165 -2.85 -5.49 -6.94
N THR A 166 -2.77 -4.83 -8.11
CA THR A 166 -1.59 -4.88 -8.98
C THR A 166 -0.61 -3.73 -8.77
N CYS A 167 -1.03 -2.64 -8.13
CA CYS A 167 -0.14 -1.54 -7.80
C CYS A 167 -0.55 -0.79 -6.53
N THR A 168 0.36 0.03 -6.04
CA THR A 168 0.08 1.00 -4.98
C THR A 168 0.48 2.39 -5.43
N LEU A 169 -0.45 3.32 -5.28
CA LEU A 169 -0.22 4.73 -5.57
C LEU A 169 0.06 5.46 -4.27
N PHE A 170 1.01 6.38 -4.29
CA PHE A 170 1.25 7.33 -3.22
C PHE A 170 0.98 8.72 -3.78
N ILE A 171 -0.02 9.41 -3.26
CA ILE A 171 -0.47 10.71 -3.77
C ILE A 171 -0.14 11.80 -2.77
N GLY A 172 0.60 12.83 -3.20
CA GLY A 172 1.02 13.94 -2.36
C GLY A 172 2.01 13.56 -1.26
N LEU A 173 2.74 12.45 -1.41
CA LEU A 173 3.59 11.91 -0.35
C LEU A 173 4.73 12.88 0.01
N PRO A 174 4.89 13.30 1.28
CA PRO A 174 5.96 14.23 1.68
C PRO A 174 7.35 13.73 1.30
N ASP A 175 8.24 14.62 0.86
CA ASP A 175 9.59 14.29 0.35
C ASP A 175 10.37 13.29 1.21
N LYS A 176 10.41 13.52 2.53
CA LYS A 176 11.09 12.62 3.47
C LYS A 176 10.52 11.20 3.47
N LEU A 177 9.21 11.05 3.25
CA LEU A 177 8.54 9.75 3.15
C LEU A 177 8.73 9.12 1.78
N ALA A 178 8.65 9.91 0.71
CA ALA A 178 8.96 9.47 -0.64
C ALA A 178 10.38 8.89 -0.75
N GLN A 179 11.37 9.53 -0.12
CA GLN A 179 12.74 9.02 -0.06
C GLN A 179 12.83 7.65 0.62
N ARG A 180 12.00 7.36 1.64
CA ARG A 180 11.97 6.03 2.28
C ARG A 180 11.38 4.97 1.36
N VAL A 181 10.27 5.28 0.69
CA VAL A 181 9.63 4.40 -0.30
C VAL A 181 10.62 4.05 -1.39
N VAL A 182 11.24 5.08 -1.97
CA VAL A 182 12.14 4.92 -3.09
C VAL A 182 13.46 4.23 -2.69
N ALA A 183 13.92 4.38 -1.45
CA ALA A 183 15.08 3.64 -0.94
C ALA A 183 14.80 2.15 -0.71
N GLU A 184 13.60 1.79 -0.24
CA GLU A 184 13.16 0.40 -0.08
C GLU A 184 12.83 -0.25 -1.44
N PHE A 185 12.22 0.52 -2.34
CA PHE A 185 11.76 0.08 -3.65
C PHE A 185 12.47 0.88 -4.77
N PRO A 186 13.70 0.51 -5.16
CA PRO A 186 14.42 1.14 -6.27
C PRO A 186 13.66 1.12 -7.61
N GLU A 187 12.73 0.18 -7.78
CA GLU A 187 11.83 0.02 -8.91
C GLU A 187 10.64 1.00 -8.91
N CYS A 188 10.42 1.71 -7.80
CA CYS A 188 9.34 2.68 -7.67
C CYS A 188 9.48 3.81 -8.71
N ARG A 189 8.35 4.26 -9.21
CA ARG A 189 8.25 5.17 -10.36
C ARG A 189 7.50 6.43 -9.99
N THR A 190 7.76 7.50 -10.72
CA THR A 190 6.91 8.69 -10.64
C THR A 190 5.57 8.41 -11.32
N LEU A 191 4.47 8.74 -10.65
CA LEU A 191 3.12 8.58 -11.22
C LEU A 191 2.85 9.64 -12.30
N ASP A 192 3.56 10.77 -12.26
CA ASP A 192 3.47 11.77 -13.31
C ASP A 192 4.10 11.22 -14.58
N LYS A 193 3.27 10.96 -15.59
CA LYS A 193 3.75 10.61 -16.92
C LYS A 193 4.58 11.79 -17.42
N THR A 194 5.83 11.54 -17.77
CA THR A 194 6.57 12.48 -18.63
C THR A 194 5.72 12.68 -19.89
N ILE A 195 5.44 13.93 -20.23
CA ILE A 195 4.94 14.24 -21.57
C ILE A 195 6.03 13.71 -22.51
N ASP A 196 5.71 12.70 -23.31
CA ASP A 196 6.51 12.41 -24.49
C ASP A 196 6.41 13.67 -25.35
N GLU A 197 7.45 14.50 -25.33
CA GLU A 197 7.69 15.50 -26.37
C GLU A 197 8.04 14.77 -27.67
N ALA A 198 7.06 14.10 -28.29
CA ALA A 198 7.04 13.76 -29.72
C ALA A 198 5.79 12.95 -30.10
N ALA A 199 4.80 13.61 -30.70
CA ALA A 199 4.17 13.21 -31.96
C ALA A 199 3.36 14.37 -32.54
#